data_AF-A0A150UV27-F1
#
_entry.id   AF-A0A150UV27-F1
#
_cell.length_a   1.000
_cell.length_b   1.000
_cell.length_c   1.000
_cell.angle_alpha   90.00
_cell.angle_beta   90.00
_cell.angle_gamma   90.00
#
_symmetry.space_group_name_H-M   'P 1'
#
loop_
_entity.id
_entity.type
_entity.pdbx_description
1 polymer ?
#
loop_
_entity_poly.entity_id
_entity_poly.type
_entity_poly.pdbx_seq_one_letter_code
_entity_poly.pdbx_strand_id
1 'polypeptide(L)'
;MSSDGSILKADKDYTKEVDAALPAAHSLASSGQTQRALDQLLALEKQTRQASDLASTSRLIVAIVTICKDSGDWPLLNEQVLLLSKKHGQLKQAITKMVQVVMSFLEDAPSPEAKLSTIETLRTVTEGKIFVEVERARVTRILSNIKRQQGDIAAATDILCELQVETFGSMSRREKTEFILEQVALCIEKGDW
;
A
#
# COMPACT_ATOMS: atom_id res chain seq x y z
N MET A 1 8.89 -15.81 -16.47
CA MET A 1 10.01 -16.29 -15.63
C MET A 1 9.46 -16.61 -14.26
N SER A 2 9.85 -17.76 -13.73
CA SER A 2 9.17 -18.57 -12.73
C SER A 2 8.69 -17.80 -11.49
N SER A 3 7.42 -18.01 -11.16
CA SER A 3 6.80 -17.70 -9.88
C SER A 3 7.52 -18.49 -8.78
N ASP A 4 8.51 -17.86 -8.15
CA ASP A 4 9.17 -18.41 -6.98
C ASP A 4 8.25 -18.25 -5.76
N GLY A 5 7.16 -19.03 -5.79
CA GLY A 5 6.27 -19.30 -4.66
C GLY A 5 6.87 -20.32 -3.71
N SER A 6 8.20 -20.39 -3.58
CA SER A 6 8.82 -21.09 -2.47
C SER A 6 8.41 -20.34 -1.20
N ILE A 7 7.44 -20.92 -0.49
CA ILE A 7 7.16 -20.56 0.90
C ILE A 7 8.47 -20.89 1.62
N LEU A 8 9.33 -19.89 1.80
CA LEU A 8 10.51 -19.99 2.65
C LEU A 8 9.99 -20.48 4.00
N LYS A 9 10.37 -21.70 4.37
CA LYS A 9 10.00 -22.27 5.66
C LYS A 9 10.59 -21.34 6.71
N ALA A 10 9.74 -20.72 7.52
CA ALA A 10 10.19 -19.79 8.54
C ALA A 10 11.24 -20.47 9.43
N ASP A 11 12.36 -19.78 9.67
CA ASP A 11 13.43 -20.30 10.54
C ASP A 11 12.93 -20.43 11.98
N LYS A 12 11.95 -19.60 12.34
CA LYS A 12 11.23 -19.64 13.60
C LYS A 12 9.83 -19.10 13.40
N ASP A 13 8.85 -19.83 13.93
CA ASP A 13 7.44 -19.42 13.97
C ASP A 13 7.21 -18.49 15.16
N TYR A 14 6.75 -17.27 14.89
CA TYR A 14 6.43 -16.25 15.89
C TYR A 14 4.91 -16.07 16.09
N THR A 15 4.08 -16.98 15.56
CA THR A 15 2.62 -16.84 15.57
C THR A 15 2.08 -16.59 16.98
N LYS A 16 2.60 -17.30 17.98
CA LYS A 16 2.14 -17.16 19.39
C LYS A 16 2.49 -15.80 19.98
N GLU A 17 3.70 -15.32 19.72
CA GLU A 17 4.15 -14.01 20.17
C GLU A 17 3.34 -12.90 19.50
N VAL A 18 3.02 -13.04 18.21
CA VAL A 18 2.15 -12.10 17.49
C VAL A 18 0.72 -12.15 18.04
N ASP A 19 0.16 -13.34 18.28
CA ASP A 19 -1.19 -13.48 18.83
C ASP A 19 -1.35 -12.83 20.21
N ALA A 20 -0.29 -12.84 21.03
CA ALA A 20 -0.27 -12.14 22.31
C ALA A 20 -0.01 -10.63 22.17
N ALA A 21 0.87 -10.23 21.25
CA ALA A 21 1.29 -8.83 21.08
C ALA A 21 0.22 -7.97 20.40
N LEU A 22 -0.55 -8.51 19.46
CA LEU A 22 -1.54 -7.73 18.71
C LEU A 22 -2.64 -7.16 19.60
N PRO A 23 -3.35 -7.93 20.46
CA PRO A 23 -4.35 -7.38 21.36
C PRO A 23 -3.77 -6.36 22.35
N ALA A 24 -2.55 -6.62 22.86
CA ALA A 24 -1.87 -5.71 23.75
C ALA A 24 -1.55 -4.36 23.07
N ALA A 25 -1.05 -4.40 21.84
CA ALA A 25 -0.77 -3.20 21.05
C ALA A 25 -2.05 -2.42 20.71
N HIS A 26 -3.13 -3.10 20.34
CA HIS A 26 -4.43 -2.45 20.14
C HIS A 26 -4.95 -1.79 21.42
N SER A 27 -4.87 -2.47 22.57
CA SER A 27 -5.27 -1.89 23.85
C SER A 27 -4.43 -0.67 24.22
N LEU A 28 -3.12 -0.69 23.96
CA LEU A 28 -2.23 0.45 24.18
C LEU A 28 -2.57 1.62 23.27
N ALA A 29 -2.82 1.36 21.99
CA ALA A 29 -3.25 2.37 21.03
C ALA A 29 -4.57 3.02 21.45
N SER A 30 -5.56 2.23 21.87
CA SER A 30 -6.83 2.75 22.40
C SER A 30 -6.67 3.59 23.68
N SER A 31 -5.61 3.37 24.45
CA SER A 31 -5.27 4.18 25.63
C SER A 31 -4.52 5.49 25.29
N GLY A 32 -4.38 5.83 24.00
CA GLY A 32 -3.66 7.01 23.53
C GLY A 32 -2.14 6.83 23.45
N GLN A 33 -1.62 5.61 23.65
CA GLN A 33 -0.19 5.30 23.60
C GLN A 33 0.22 4.69 22.25
N THR A 34 -0.23 5.30 21.14
CA THR A 34 0.01 4.81 19.77
C THR A 34 1.48 4.56 19.49
N GLN A 35 2.38 5.51 19.83
CA GLN A 35 3.81 5.35 19.58
C GLN A 35 4.40 4.12 20.27
N ARG A 36 4.02 3.88 21.53
CA ARG A 36 4.51 2.70 22.28
C ARG A 36 4.00 1.39 21.69
N ALA A 37 2.75 1.37 21.23
CA ALA A 37 2.19 0.23 20.53
C ALA A 37 2.96 -0.05 19.23
N LEU A 38 3.29 0.99 18.47
CA LEU A 38 4.08 0.87 17.24
C LEU A 38 5.51 0.37 17.52
N ASP A 39 6.19 0.92 18.52
CA ASP A 39 7.56 0.51 18.87
C ASP A 39 7.62 -0.98 19.24
N GLN A 40 6.61 -1.47 20.00
CA GLN A 40 6.49 -2.89 20.34
C GLN A 40 6.30 -3.77 19.10
N LEU A 41 5.39 -3.38 18.20
CA LEU A 41 5.13 -4.13 16.98
C LEU A 41 6.31 -4.07 15.99
N LEU A 42 7.01 -2.94 15.89
CA LEU A 42 8.19 -2.78 15.03
C LEU A 42 9.38 -3.60 15.52
N ALA A 43 9.54 -3.75 16.84
CA ALA A 43 10.55 -4.61 17.41
C ALA A 43 10.29 -6.09 17.08
N LEU A 44 9.02 -6.53 17.18
CA LEU A 44 8.62 -7.89 16.82
C LEU A 44 8.71 -8.11 15.30
N GLU A 45 8.27 -7.14 14.48
CA GLU A 45 8.37 -7.18 13.02
C GLU A 45 9.81 -7.40 12.56
N LYS A 46 10.79 -6.77 13.21
CA LYS A 46 12.20 -6.98 12.90
C LYS A 46 12.61 -8.45 13.12
N GLN A 47 12.14 -9.09 14.19
CA GLN A 47 12.46 -10.48 14.50
C GLN A 47 11.78 -11.45 13.51
N THR A 48 10.50 -11.23 13.21
CA THR A 48 9.75 -12.08 12.28
C THR A 48 10.27 -11.94 10.86
N ARG A 49 10.68 -10.74 10.45
CA ARG A 49 11.32 -10.49 9.14
C ARG A 49 12.66 -11.22 9.04
N GLN A 50 13.49 -11.15 10.08
CA GLN A 50 14.78 -11.84 10.11
C GLN A 50 14.63 -13.37 10.06
N ALA A 51 13.54 -13.91 10.61
CA ALA A 51 13.22 -15.33 10.56
C ALA A 51 12.46 -15.76 9.29
N SER A 52 12.28 -14.85 8.32
CA SER A 52 11.48 -15.07 7.10
C SER A 52 10.05 -15.57 7.37
N ASP A 53 9.48 -15.26 8.54
CA ASP A 53 8.10 -15.62 8.89
C ASP A 53 7.12 -14.66 8.22
N LEU A 54 6.69 -15.04 7.02
CA LEU A 54 5.78 -14.24 6.22
C LEU A 54 4.43 -14.03 6.89
N ALA A 55 3.88 -15.05 7.56
CA ALA A 55 2.56 -14.98 8.15
C ALA A 55 2.53 -13.94 9.28
N SER A 56 3.48 -14.05 10.21
CA SER A 56 3.62 -13.12 11.33
C SER A 56 3.99 -11.71 10.87
N THR A 57 4.97 -11.59 9.95
CA THR A 57 5.39 -10.28 9.41
C THR A 57 4.25 -9.55 8.72
N SER A 58 3.45 -10.27 7.91
CA SER A 58 2.28 -9.67 7.25
C SER A 58 1.26 -9.15 8.26
N ARG A 59 0.97 -9.92 9.31
CA ARG A 59 0.00 -9.53 10.35
C ARG A 59 0.48 -8.32 11.14
N LEU A 60 1.76 -8.28 11.51
CA LEU A 60 2.34 -7.17 12.25
C LEU A 60 2.33 -5.87 11.44
N ILE A 61 2.71 -5.93 10.16
CA ILE A 61 2.70 -4.75 9.29
C ILE A 61 1.27 -4.25 9.08
N VAL A 62 0.31 -5.16 8.85
CA VAL A 62 -1.11 -4.79 8.74
C VAL A 62 -1.60 -4.15 10.04
N ALA A 63 -1.26 -4.70 11.20
CA ALA A 63 -1.66 -4.12 12.48
C ALA A 63 -1.05 -2.74 12.73
N ILE A 64 0.22 -2.52 12.36
CA ILE A 64 0.87 -1.20 12.46
C ILE A 64 0.09 -0.14 11.67
N VAL A 65 -0.25 -0.43 10.41
CA VAL A 65 -0.99 0.53 9.57
C VAL A 65 -2.44 0.70 10.05
N THR A 66 -3.09 -0.36 10.51
CA THR A 66 -4.44 -0.28 11.08
C THR A 66 -4.47 0.58 12.34
N ILE A 67 -3.49 0.42 13.25
CA ILE A 67 -3.39 1.23 14.47
C ILE A 67 -3.22 2.72 14.14
N CYS A 68 -2.40 3.06 13.15
CA CYS A 68 -2.23 4.47 12.72
C CYS A 68 -3.53 5.06 12.16
N LYS A 69 -4.27 4.24 11.38
CA LYS A 69 -5.58 4.63 10.84
C LYS A 69 -6.61 4.81 11.97
N ASP A 70 -6.68 3.89 12.91
CA ASP A 70 -7.64 3.91 14.03
C ASP A 70 -7.35 5.05 15.01
N SER A 71 -6.09 5.46 15.16
CA SER A 71 -5.73 6.66 15.93
C SER A 71 -6.05 7.97 15.19
N GLY A 72 -6.48 7.91 13.93
CA GLY A 72 -6.77 9.08 13.09
C GLY A 72 -5.51 9.83 12.62
N ASP A 73 -4.32 9.25 12.77
CA ASP A 73 -3.04 9.89 12.43
C ASP A 73 -2.57 9.41 11.06
N TRP A 74 -3.12 10.03 10.02
CA TRP A 74 -2.80 9.76 8.61
C TRP A 74 -1.37 10.13 8.20
N PRO A 75 -0.78 11.24 8.70
CA PRO A 75 0.64 11.51 8.53
C PRO A 75 1.52 10.38 9.07
N LEU A 76 1.23 9.88 10.28
CA LEU A 76 1.96 8.76 10.87
C LEU A 76 1.79 7.48 10.06
N LEU A 77 0.58 7.20 9.56
CA LEU A 77 0.32 6.08 8.65
C LEU A 77 1.25 6.15 7.41
N ASN A 78 1.32 7.32 6.77
CA ASN A 78 2.14 7.51 5.57
C ASN A 78 3.63 7.32 5.86
N GLU A 79 4.12 7.82 7.01
CA GLU A 79 5.49 7.61 7.46
C GLU A 79 5.80 6.12 7.66
N GLN A 80 4.93 5.39 8.37
CA GLN A 80 5.13 3.96 8.64
C GLN A 80 5.11 3.14 7.35
N VAL A 81 4.19 3.44 6.42
CA VAL A 81 4.13 2.79 5.10
C VAL A 81 5.42 3.02 4.32
N LEU A 82 5.92 4.25 4.29
CA LEU A 82 7.16 4.59 3.60
C LEU A 82 8.35 3.85 4.23
N LEU A 83 8.45 3.87 5.55
CA LEU A 83 9.53 3.25 6.32
C LEU A 83 9.56 1.74 6.10
N LEU A 84 8.43 1.05 6.29
CA LEU A 84 8.31 -0.41 6.11
C LEU A 84 8.58 -0.84 4.67
N SER A 85 8.23 0.00 3.69
CA SER A 85 8.47 -0.29 2.27
C SER A 85 9.94 -0.16 1.83
N LYS A 86 10.74 0.62 2.58
CA LYS A 86 12.16 0.88 2.33
C LYS A 86 13.08 -0.01 3.18
N LYS A 87 12.56 -0.74 4.18
CA LYS A 87 13.39 -1.63 5.02
C LYS A 87 14.05 -2.73 4.18
N HIS A 88 15.37 -2.86 4.35
CA HIS A 88 16.13 -3.93 3.72
C HIS A 88 15.68 -5.31 4.22
N GLY A 89 15.46 -6.24 3.29
CA GLY A 89 15.02 -7.60 3.59
C GLY A 89 13.52 -7.75 3.87
N GLN A 90 12.70 -6.75 3.55
CA GLN A 90 11.25 -6.89 3.70
C GLN A 90 10.67 -7.88 2.67
N LEU A 91 9.74 -8.72 3.13
CA LEU A 91 9.13 -9.76 2.32
C LEU A 91 8.16 -9.15 1.30
N LYS A 92 8.31 -9.50 0.02
CA LYS A 92 7.50 -8.95 -1.09
C LYS A 92 6.00 -9.08 -0.83
N GLN A 93 5.56 -10.27 -0.42
CA GLN A 93 4.15 -10.54 -0.12
C GLN A 93 3.63 -9.74 1.10
N ALA A 94 4.49 -9.43 2.07
CA ALA A 94 4.11 -8.60 3.21
C ALA A 94 3.89 -7.13 2.78
N ILE A 95 4.74 -6.61 1.88
CA ILE A 95 4.55 -5.29 1.26
C ILE A 95 3.25 -5.26 0.44
N THR A 96 3.00 -6.28 -0.39
CA THR A 96 1.76 -6.35 -1.18
C THR A 96 0.52 -6.29 -0.28
N LYS A 97 0.48 -7.10 0.80
CA LYS A 97 -0.63 -7.08 1.76
C LYS A 97 -0.78 -5.72 2.44
N MET A 98 0.33 -5.10 2.84
CA MET A 98 0.30 -3.74 3.42
C MET A 98 -0.32 -2.74 2.46
N VAL A 99 0.14 -2.70 1.21
CA VAL A 99 -0.37 -1.77 0.17
C VAL A 99 -1.86 -2.00 -0.06
N GLN A 100 -2.30 -3.25 -0.20
CA GLN A 100 -3.71 -3.58 -0.41
C GLN A 100 -4.61 -3.14 0.75
N VAL A 101 -4.14 -3.32 2.00
CA VAL A 101 -4.88 -2.85 3.18
C VAL A 101 -4.95 -1.33 3.23
N VAL A 102 -3.84 -0.62 2.98
CA VAL A 102 -3.83 0.85 2.99
C VAL A 102 -4.69 1.41 1.85
N MET A 103 -4.74 0.75 0.69
CA MET A 103 -5.66 1.09 -0.38
C MET A 103 -7.13 1.00 0.05
N SER A 104 -7.49 0.00 0.86
CA SER A 104 -8.86 -0.13 1.40
C SER A 104 -9.21 0.99 2.38
N PHE A 105 -8.22 1.61 3.02
CA PHE A 105 -8.45 2.73 3.93
C PHE A 105 -8.77 4.04 3.19
N LEU A 106 -8.44 4.17 1.90
CA LEU A 106 -8.62 5.43 1.16
C LEU A 106 -10.06 5.95 1.13
N GLU A 107 -11.06 5.10 1.36
CA GLU A 107 -12.46 5.50 1.48
C GLU A 107 -12.81 6.07 2.87
N ASP A 108 -12.09 5.66 3.91
CA ASP A 108 -12.23 6.10 5.30
C ASP A 108 -11.45 7.39 5.61
N ALA A 109 -10.81 8.00 4.61
CA ALA A 109 -9.99 9.19 4.80
C ALA A 109 -10.83 10.38 5.32
N PRO A 110 -10.40 11.08 6.40
CA PRO A 110 -11.18 12.13 7.04
C PRO A 110 -11.26 13.40 6.20
N SER A 111 -10.32 13.59 5.27
CA SER A 111 -10.27 14.75 4.38
C SER A 111 -9.75 14.36 3.00
N PRO A 112 -10.11 15.11 1.94
CA PRO A 112 -9.55 14.91 0.60
C PRO A 112 -8.03 15.09 0.57
N GLU A 113 -7.48 15.96 1.42
CA GLU A 113 -6.03 16.19 1.54
C GLU A 113 -5.31 14.95 2.11
N ALA A 114 -5.86 14.35 3.18
CA ALA A 114 -5.31 13.12 3.75
C ALA A 114 -5.35 11.98 2.72
N LYS A 115 -6.47 11.87 1.98
CA LYS A 115 -6.62 10.89 0.89
C LYS A 115 -5.56 11.08 -0.19
N LEU A 116 -5.34 12.32 -0.65
CA LEU A 116 -4.33 12.65 -1.65
C LEU A 116 -2.91 12.32 -1.15
N SER A 117 -2.57 12.71 0.08
CA SER A 117 -1.26 12.44 0.67
C SER A 117 -0.97 10.93 0.79
N THR A 118 -1.97 10.12 1.17
CA THR A 118 -1.82 8.66 1.23
C THR A 118 -1.71 8.05 -0.17
N ILE A 119 -2.46 8.56 -1.16
CA ILE A 119 -2.33 8.13 -2.55
C ILE A 119 -0.91 8.41 -3.09
N GLU A 120 -0.37 9.60 -2.84
CA GLU A 120 1.00 9.93 -3.24
C GLU A 120 2.03 9.02 -2.57
N THR A 121 1.86 8.77 -1.28
CA THR A 121 2.70 7.82 -0.53
C THR A 121 2.64 6.43 -1.16
N LEU A 122 1.44 5.95 -1.50
CA LEU A 122 1.23 4.66 -2.18
C LEU A 122 1.90 4.62 -3.56
N ARG A 123 1.87 5.70 -4.34
CA ARG A 123 2.58 5.79 -5.63
C ARG A 123 4.10 5.71 -5.44
N THR A 124 4.65 6.39 -4.44
CA THR A 124 6.08 6.35 -4.12
C THR A 124 6.52 4.94 -3.66
N VAL A 125 5.77 4.29 -2.77
CA VAL A 125 6.18 2.97 -2.26
C VAL A 125 6.03 1.85 -3.28
N THR A 126 5.17 2.00 -4.29
CA THR A 126 4.96 1.03 -5.37
C THR A 126 5.87 1.27 -6.58
N GLU A 127 6.67 2.35 -6.58
CA GLU A 127 7.58 2.69 -7.66
C GLU A 127 8.71 1.66 -7.83
N GLY A 128 8.92 1.25 -9.09
CA GLY A 128 9.96 0.27 -9.45
C GLY A 128 9.71 -1.16 -8.95
N LYS A 129 8.55 -1.46 -8.35
CA LYS A 129 8.25 -2.78 -7.77
C LYS A 129 7.26 -3.55 -8.66
N ILE A 130 7.79 -4.47 -9.45
CA ILE A 130 7.00 -5.33 -10.38
C ILE A 130 5.87 -6.09 -9.65
N PHE A 131 6.09 -6.52 -8.42
CA PHE A 131 5.13 -7.33 -7.66
C PHE A 131 3.95 -6.53 -7.06
N VAL A 132 3.91 -5.21 -7.23
CA VAL A 132 2.79 -4.32 -6.86
C VAL A 132 2.42 -3.37 -8.01
N GLU A 133 2.73 -3.75 -9.25
CA GLU A 133 2.45 -2.91 -10.44
C GLU A 133 0.94 -2.70 -10.67
N VAL A 134 0.11 -3.71 -10.35
CA VAL A 134 -1.35 -3.63 -10.45
C VAL A 134 -1.92 -2.64 -9.41
N GLU A 135 -1.44 -2.73 -8.17
CA GLU A 135 -1.79 -1.81 -7.10
C GLU A 135 -1.39 -0.37 -7.47
N ARG A 136 -0.19 -0.16 -8.02
CA ARG A 136 0.25 1.15 -8.53
C ARG A 136 -0.73 1.70 -9.57
N ALA A 137 -1.11 0.89 -10.55
CA ALA A 137 -2.04 1.29 -11.60
C ALA A 137 -3.37 1.76 -11.02
N ARG A 138 -3.94 0.97 -10.10
CA ARG A 138 -5.24 1.25 -9.46
C ARG A 138 -5.19 2.54 -8.63
N VAL A 139 -4.15 2.74 -7.82
CA VAL A 139 -3.98 3.97 -7.03
C VAL A 139 -3.82 5.19 -7.93
N THR A 140 -3.10 5.05 -9.05
CA THR A 140 -2.89 6.16 -10.00
C THR A 140 -4.17 6.51 -10.73
N ARG A 141 -5.01 5.51 -11.08
CA ARG A 141 -6.36 5.74 -11.61
C ARG A 141 -7.23 6.52 -10.63
N ILE A 142 -7.17 6.22 -9.34
CA ILE A 142 -7.90 6.99 -8.31
C ILE A 142 -7.41 8.44 -8.29
N LEU A 143 -6.09 8.67 -8.33
CA LEU A 143 -5.53 10.03 -8.38
C LEU A 143 -5.99 10.81 -9.61
N SER A 144 -5.91 10.20 -10.79
CA SER A 144 -6.36 10.80 -12.05
C SER A 144 -7.84 11.18 -11.98
N ASN A 145 -8.69 10.30 -11.45
CA ASN A 145 -10.11 10.58 -11.27
C ASN A 145 -10.37 11.74 -10.29
N ILE A 146 -9.61 11.84 -9.20
CA ILE A 146 -9.71 12.99 -8.28
C ILE A 146 -9.34 14.31 -9.00
N LYS A 147 -8.26 14.32 -9.79
CA LYS A 147 -7.86 15.49 -10.56
C LYS A 147 -8.89 15.88 -11.62
N ARG A 148 -9.46 14.90 -12.31
CA ARG A 148 -10.55 15.09 -13.27
C ARG A 148 -11.77 15.72 -12.59
N GLN A 149 -12.17 15.24 -11.41
CA GLN A 149 -13.28 15.81 -10.64
C GLN A 149 -13.01 17.24 -10.13
N GLN A 150 -11.74 17.60 -9.91
CA GLN A 150 -11.32 18.96 -9.59
C GLN A 150 -11.31 19.90 -10.80
N GLY A 151 -11.61 19.39 -12.01
CA GLY A 151 -11.56 20.13 -13.27
C GLY A 151 -10.18 20.21 -13.90
N ASP A 152 -9.16 19.58 -13.31
CA ASP A 152 -7.80 19.54 -13.83
C ASP A 152 -7.62 18.33 -14.76
N ILE A 153 -8.23 18.44 -15.95
CA ILE A 153 -8.20 17.40 -16.98
C ILE A 153 -6.76 17.16 -17.47
N ALA A 154 -5.96 18.22 -17.63
CA ALA A 154 -4.58 18.10 -18.10
C ALA A 154 -3.75 17.22 -17.15
N ALA A 155 -3.76 17.50 -15.84
CA ALA A 155 -3.04 16.68 -14.89
C ALA A 155 -3.62 15.27 -14.79
N ALA A 156 -4.95 15.10 -14.89
CA ALA A 156 -5.58 13.79 -14.89
C ALA A 156 -5.09 12.92 -16.05
N THR A 157 -5.03 13.48 -17.26
CA THR A 157 -4.53 12.82 -18.47
C THR A 157 -3.06 12.47 -18.33
N ASP A 158 -2.22 13.44 -17.93
CA ASP A 158 -0.77 13.24 -17.83
C ASP A 158 -0.43 12.14 -16.81
N ILE A 159 -1.10 12.12 -15.65
CA ILE A 159 -0.93 11.10 -14.61
C ILE A 159 -1.33 9.70 -15.09
N LEU A 160 -2.45 9.56 -15.80
CA LEU A 160 -2.92 8.24 -16.23
C LEU A 160 -2.14 7.72 -17.43
N CYS A 161 -1.76 8.60 -18.37
CA CYS A 161 -1.02 8.24 -19.58
C CYS A 161 0.48 7.98 -19.31
N GLU A 162 1.03 8.45 -18.19
CA GLU A 162 2.38 8.05 -17.75
C GLU A 162 2.49 6.54 -17.48
N LEU A 163 1.37 5.88 -17.15
CA LEU A 163 1.34 4.44 -16.94
C LEU A 163 1.26 3.66 -18.26
N GLN A 164 2.33 2.96 -18.59
CA GLN A 164 2.38 1.99 -19.70
C GLN A 164 1.77 0.64 -19.32
N VAL A 165 0.47 0.61 -19.04
CA VAL A 165 -0.27 -0.57 -18.55
C VAL A 165 -0.20 -1.77 -19.50
N GLU A 166 0.04 -1.54 -20.79
CA GLU A 166 0.27 -2.56 -21.80
C GLU A 166 1.47 -3.45 -21.47
N THR A 167 2.49 -2.89 -20.81
CA THR A 167 3.72 -3.59 -20.43
C THR A 167 3.58 -4.44 -19.15
N PHE A 168 2.53 -4.22 -18.36
CA PHE A 168 2.40 -4.85 -17.04
C PHE A 168 2.12 -6.35 -17.14
N GLY A 169 3.01 -7.19 -16.60
CA GLY A 169 2.93 -8.64 -16.78
C GLY A 169 1.83 -9.29 -15.96
N SER A 170 1.53 -8.73 -14.79
CA SER A 170 0.57 -9.30 -13.82
C SER A 170 -0.86 -8.78 -13.97
N MET A 171 -1.10 -7.79 -14.84
CA MET A 171 -2.43 -7.22 -15.07
C MET A 171 -3.24 -8.05 -16.07
N SER A 172 -4.52 -8.27 -15.78
CA SER A 172 -5.41 -9.00 -16.69
C SER A 172 -5.62 -8.24 -18.01
N ARG A 173 -5.82 -8.95 -19.12
CA ARG A 173 -6.07 -8.32 -20.43
C ARG A 173 -7.27 -7.37 -20.39
N ARG A 174 -8.33 -7.75 -19.67
CA ARG A 174 -9.52 -6.92 -19.50
C ARG A 174 -9.22 -5.62 -18.79
N GLU A 175 -8.53 -5.69 -17.65
CA GLU A 175 -8.17 -4.51 -16.86
C GLU A 175 -7.24 -3.59 -17.68
N LYS A 176 -6.28 -4.13 -18.43
CA LYS A 176 -5.46 -3.34 -19.36
C LYS A 176 -6.31 -2.58 -20.37
N THR A 177 -7.27 -3.25 -21.01
CA THR A 177 -8.17 -2.59 -21.97
C THR A 177 -9.00 -1.49 -21.31
N GLU A 178 -9.51 -1.71 -20.10
CA GLU A 178 -10.25 -0.69 -19.34
C GLU A 178 -9.38 0.55 -19.07
N PHE A 179 -8.12 0.37 -18.66
CA PHE A 179 -7.17 1.48 -18.49
C PHE A 179 -6.90 2.23 -19.80
N ILE A 180 -6.66 1.52 -20.91
CA ILE A 180 -6.39 2.14 -22.22
C ILE A 180 -7.60 2.96 -22.69
N LEU A 181 -8.81 2.44 -22.51
CA LEU A 181 -10.03 3.17 -22.87
C LEU A 181 -10.19 4.45 -22.05
N GLU A 182 -9.85 4.42 -20.76
CA GLU A 182 -9.89 5.59 -19.88
C GLU A 182 -8.81 6.63 -20.27
N GLN A 183 -7.61 6.20 -20.63
CA GLN A 183 -6.55 7.07 -21.18
C GLN A 183 -7.01 7.77 -22.46
N VAL A 184 -7.61 7.02 -23.41
CA VAL A 184 -8.13 7.60 -24.66
C VAL A 184 -9.26 8.59 -24.38
N ALA A 185 -10.19 8.27 -23.47
CA ALA A 185 -11.26 9.18 -23.09
C ALA A 185 -10.73 10.50 -22.50
N LEU A 186 -9.70 10.43 -21.65
CA LEU A 186 -9.04 11.60 -21.08
C LEU A 186 -8.29 12.44 -22.12
N CYS A 187 -7.63 11.82 -23.11
CA CYS A 187 -7.00 12.54 -24.22
C CYS A 187 -8.04 13.29 -25.06
N ILE A 188 -9.17 12.65 -25.37
CA ILE A 188 -10.30 13.29 -26.08
C ILE A 188 -10.86 14.48 -25.27
N GLU A 189 -11.06 14.32 -23.96
CA GLU A 189 -11.53 15.41 -23.09
C GLU A 189 -10.54 16.58 -23.00
N LYS A 190 -9.23 16.28 -23.06
CA LYS A 190 -8.16 17.29 -23.13
C LYS A 190 -8.11 17.99 -24.50
N GLY A 191 -8.66 17.38 -25.55
CA GLY A 191 -8.60 17.86 -26.93
C GLY A 191 -7.36 17.40 -27.70
N ASP A 192 -6.64 16.39 -27.19
CA ASP A 192 -5.53 15.71 -27.87
C ASP A 192 -6.09 14.52 -28.66
N TRP A 193 -6.20 14.68 -29.99
CA TRP A 193 -6.81 13.72 -30.93
C TRP A 193 -5.80 12.80 -31.63
#